data_AF-A0AAD9KIR7-F1
#
_entry.id   AF-A0AAD9KIR7-F1
#
_cell.length_a   1.000
_cell.length_b   1.000
_cell.length_c   1.000
_cell.angle_alpha   90.00
_cell.angle_beta   90.00
_cell.angle_gamma   90.00
#
_symmetry.space_group_name_H-M   'P 1'
#
loop_
_entity.id
_entity.type
_entity.pdbx_description
1 polymer ?
#
loop_
_entity_poly.entity_id
_entity_poly.type
_entity_poly.pdbx_seq_one_letter_code
_entity_poly.pdbx_strand_id
1 'polypeptide(L)'
;MNGGTCFNSNCYCTDQYLGLHCEIAFQCKTNDDCLNKGKCESGTCRCALGYVGANCGSTFSCKTLNPCFAENTDVNGFYFEQPDPNKYIQCNNVGTCYDKHCGQGLVWKQAAKAGGCGYP
;
A
#
# COMPACT_ATOMS: atom_id res chain seq x y z
N MET A 1 1.68 -8.64 -19.94
CA MET A 1 1.52 -8.25 -18.52
C MET A 1 2.78 -8.65 -17.78
N ASN A 2 3.50 -7.68 -17.22
CA ASN A 2 4.81 -7.90 -16.58
C ASN A 2 4.70 -8.30 -15.10
N GLY A 3 3.86 -9.28 -14.79
CA GLY A 3 3.76 -9.87 -13.44
C GLY A 3 2.90 -9.12 -12.41
N GLY A 4 2.04 -8.19 -12.84
CA GLY A 4 1.08 -7.51 -11.95
C GLY A 4 -0.20 -8.32 -11.69
N THR A 5 -0.90 -8.01 -10.59
CA THR A 5 -2.19 -8.61 -10.21
C THR A 5 -3.33 -7.67 -10.58
N CYS A 6 -4.29 -8.11 -11.37
CA CYS A 6 -5.37 -7.25 -11.88
C CYS A 6 -6.74 -7.57 -11.27
N PHE A 7 -7.48 -6.52 -10.90
CA PHE A 7 -8.87 -6.61 -10.44
C PHE A 7 -9.73 -5.57 -11.16
N ASN A 8 -10.81 -6.02 -11.82
CA ASN A 8 -11.81 -5.18 -12.51
C ASN A 8 -11.21 -3.99 -13.28
N SER A 9 -10.25 -4.29 -14.15
CA SER A 9 -9.55 -3.35 -15.05
C SER A 9 -8.45 -2.48 -14.44
N ASN A 10 -8.17 -2.58 -13.13
CA ASN A 10 -7.01 -1.94 -12.51
C ASN A 10 -5.97 -3.00 -12.12
N CYS A 11 -4.75 -2.86 -12.64
CA CYS A 11 -3.65 -3.74 -12.32
C CYS A 11 -2.75 -3.12 -11.24
N TYR A 12 -2.50 -3.90 -10.19
CA TYR A 12 -1.37 -3.67 -9.31
C TYR A 12 -0.12 -4.14 -10.02
N CYS A 13 0.73 -3.19 -10.40
CA CYS A 13 1.99 -3.48 -11.05
C CYS A 13 3.06 -3.79 -10.02
N THR A 14 3.97 -4.70 -10.38
CA THR A 14 5.22 -4.88 -9.64
C THR A 14 6.00 -3.57 -9.62
N ASP A 15 6.92 -3.43 -8.67
CA ASP A 15 7.63 -2.18 -8.36
C ASP A 15 8.44 -1.57 -9.53
N GLN A 16 8.52 -2.24 -10.68
CA GLN A 16 9.21 -1.78 -11.88
C GLN A 16 8.26 -1.42 -13.05
N TYR A 17 6.94 -1.45 -12.84
CA TYR A 17 5.99 -1.17 -13.91
C TYR A 17 4.87 -0.21 -13.46
N LEU A 18 4.37 0.54 -14.43
CA LEU A 18 3.24 1.48 -14.34
C LEU A 18 2.28 1.24 -15.52
N GLY A 19 1.20 2.01 -15.55
CA GLY A 19 0.15 1.92 -16.57
C GLY A 19 -1.02 1.07 -16.10
N LEU A 20 -2.13 1.15 -16.85
CA LEU A 20 -3.37 0.44 -16.51
C LEU A 20 -3.18 -1.09 -16.55
N HIS A 21 -2.22 -1.56 -17.35
CA HIS A 21 -1.94 -2.96 -17.62
C HIS A 21 -0.48 -3.35 -17.35
N CYS A 22 0.25 -2.54 -16.58
CA CYS A 22 1.67 -2.76 -16.22
C CYS A 22 2.59 -2.87 -17.44
N GLU A 23 2.30 -2.08 -18.46
CA GLU A 23 2.99 -2.03 -19.74
C GLU A 23 4.16 -1.03 -19.76
N ILE A 24 4.17 -0.08 -18.84
CA ILE A 24 5.18 0.99 -18.80
C ILE A 24 6.28 0.57 -17.82
N ALA A 25 7.47 0.26 -18.31
CA ALA A 25 8.62 0.06 -17.42
C ALA A 25 8.97 1.38 -16.71
N PHE A 26 9.17 1.33 -15.40
CA PHE A 26 9.49 2.48 -14.57
C PHE A 26 10.83 2.25 -13.86
N GLN A 27 11.71 3.25 -13.97
CA GLN A 27 12.90 3.39 -13.16
C GLN A 27 13.06 4.86 -12.80
N CYS A 28 13.15 5.15 -11.50
CA CYS A 28 13.39 6.51 -11.05
C CYS A 28 14.84 6.93 -11.36
N LYS A 29 15.04 8.19 -11.69
CA LYS A 29 16.36 8.81 -11.87
C LYS A 29 16.66 9.79 -10.75
N THR A 30 15.64 10.48 -10.25
CA THR A 30 15.75 11.42 -9.13
C THR A 30 14.64 11.16 -8.11
N ASN A 31 14.75 11.80 -6.95
CA ASN A 31 13.68 11.75 -5.94
C ASN A 31 12.37 12.37 -6.44
N ASP A 32 12.41 13.25 -7.44
CA ASP A 32 11.20 13.90 -7.98
C ASP A 32 10.35 12.93 -8.80
N ASP A 33 10.96 11.86 -9.34
CA ASP A 33 10.23 10.77 -10.00
C ASP A 33 9.42 9.92 -8.99
N CYS A 34 9.77 10.00 -7.70
CA CYS A 34 9.11 9.29 -6.62
C CYS A 34 8.12 10.20 -5.90
N LEU A 35 6.82 9.95 -6.12
CA LEU A 35 5.73 10.73 -5.54
C LEU A 35 5.68 10.57 -4.01
N ASN A 36 4.90 11.44 -3.36
CA ASN A 36 4.58 11.35 -1.93
C ASN A 36 5.81 11.25 -1.02
N LYS A 37 6.88 11.99 -1.36
CA LYS A 37 8.16 12.03 -0.63
C LYS A 37 8.93 10.70 -0.64
N GLY A 38 8.69 9.87 -1.66
CA GLY A 38 9.54 8.71 -1.91
C GLY A 38 10.98 9.11 -2.22
N LYS A 39 11.91 8.18 -2.02
CA LYS A 39 13.34 8.36 -2.35
C LYS A 39 13.74 7.41 -3.46
N CYS A 40 14.41 7.92 -4.47
CA CYS A 40 14.95 7.09 -5.52
C CYS A 40 16.26 6.46 -5.08
N GLU A 41 16.28 5.13 -4.99
CA GLU A 41 17.42 4.33 -4.55
C GLU A 41 17.67 3.27 -5.63
N SER A 42 18.80 3.39 -6.35
CA SER A 42 19.21 2.45 -7.41
C SER A 42 18.14 2.16 -8.47
N GLY A 43 17.43 3.19 -8.94
CA GLY A 43 16.38 3.05 -9.97
C GLY A 43 15.01 2.62 -9.44
N THR A 44 14.87 2.40 -8.13
CA THR A 44 13.60 2.00 -7.49
C THR A 44 13.17 3.05 -6.46
N CYS A 45 11.88 3.37 -6.39
CA CYS A 45 11.39 4.27 -5.36
C CYS A 45 11.16 3.56 -4.02
N ARG A 46 11.85 4.01 -2.97
CA ARG A 46 11.52 3.69 -1.60
C ARG A 46 10.40 4.62 -1.11
N CYS A 47 9.20 4.09 -0.99
CA CYS A 47 8.01 4.87 -0.64
C CYS A 47 7.95 5.27 0.83
N ALA A 48 7.31 6.41 1.08
CA ALA A 48 6.91 6.79 2.42
C ALA A 48 5.79 5.88 2.93
N LEU A 49 5.61 5.84 4.25
CA LEU A 49 4.56 5.07 4.92
C LEU A 49 3.17 5.37 4.34
N GLY A 50 2.39 4.31 4.11
CA GLY A 50 1.05 4.38 3.49
C GLY A 50 1.02 4.50 1.95
N TYR A 51 2.17 4.62 1.28
CA TYR A 51 2.28 4.74 -0.18
C TYR A 51 3.01 3.54 -0.79
N VAL A 52 2.57 3.15 -1.99
CA VAL A 52 3.05 1.96 -2.72
C VAL A 52 3.04 2.18 -4.23
N GLY A 53 3.54 1.18 -4.95
CA GLY A 53 3.68 1.17 -6.41
C GLY A 53 5.02 1.74 -6.87
N ALA A 54 5.35 1.51 -8.14
CA ALA A 54 6.68 1.77 -8.69
C ALA A 54 7.19 3.21 -8.47
N ASN A 55 6.30 4.21 -8.49
CA ASN A 55 6.62 5.61 -8.25
C ASN A 55 5.98 6.20 -6.98
N CYS A 56 5.50 5.36 -6.05
CA CYS A 56 4.82 5.77 -4.81
C CYS A 56 3.53 6.60 -5.00
N GLY A 57 2.93 6.56 -6.19
CA GLY A 57 1.69 7.27 -6.50
C GLY A 57 0.42 6.58 -6.01
N SER A 58 0.52 5.33 -5.58
CA SER A 58 -0.64 4.52 -5.15
C SER A 58 -0.66 4.34 -3.63
N THR A 59 -1.82 3.96 -3.12
CA THR A 59 -2.06 3.72 -1.70
C THR A 59 -2.93 2.48 -1.57
N PHE A 60 -2.76 1.72 -0.49
CA PHE A 60 -3.67 0.63 -0.22
C PHE A 60 -5.06 1.18 0.14
N SER A 61 -6.09 0.63 -0.48
CA SER A 61 -7.49 0.89 -0.12
C SER A 61 -8.35 -0.27 -0.55
N CYS A 62 -9.43 -0.54 0.18
CA CYS A 62 -10.33 -1.64 -0.21
C CYS A 62 -11.02 -1.41 -1.57
N LYS A 63 -11.05 -0.16 -2.06
CA LYS A 63 -11.69 0.19 -3.34
C LYS A 63 -10.75 0.06 -4.53
N THR A 64 -9.50 0.47 -4.38
CA THR A 64 -8.56 0.64 -5.51
C THR A 64 -7.42 -0.35 -5.48
N LEU A 65 -6.99 -0.76 -4.28
CA LEU A 65 -5.84 -1.65 -4.12
C LEU A 65 -5.95 -2.42 -2.80
N ASN A 66 -6.59 -3.58 -2.87
CA ASN A 66 -6.81 -4.46 -1.73
C ASN A 66 -5.48 -5.15 -1.31
N PRO A 67 -4.92 -4.86 -0.11
CA PRO A 67 -3.71 -5.52 0.39
C PRO A 67 -3.96 -6.89 1.04
N CYS A 68 -5.20 -7.33 1.11
CA CYS A 68 -5.61 -8.56 1.78
C CYS A 68 -5.47 -9.76 0.84
N PHE A 69 -4.35 -10.49 0.94
CA PHE A 69 -4.13 -11.74 0.20
C PHE A 69 -4.38 -12.93 1.13
N ALA A 70 -5.12 -13.93 0.65
CA ALA A 70 -5.48 -15.12 1.44
C ALA A 70 -4.27 -15.99 1.84
N GLU A 71 -3.11 -15.79 1.23
CA GLU A 71 -1.89 -16.58 1.46
C GLU A 71 -1.11 -16.15 2.72
N ASN A 72 -1.45 -15.01 3.32
CA ASN A 72 -0.72 -14.49 4.48
C ASN A 72 -1.21 -15.02 5.84
N THR A 73 -2.12 -16.01 5.89
CA THR A 73 -2.95 -16.46 7.05
C THR A 73 -2.27 -16.74 8.41
N ASP A 74 -0.94 -16.69 8.52
CA ASP A 74 -0.18 -16.98 9.76
C ASP A 74 0.34 -15.74 10.52
N VAL A 75 -0.05 -14.52 10.14
CA VAL A 75 0.36 -13.31 10.88
C VAL A 75 -0.80 -12.75 11.70
N ASN A 76 -0.58 -12.61 13.02
CA ASN A 76 -1.46 -11.99 14.01
C ASN A 76 -2.03 -10.64 13.51
N GLY A 77 -3.25 -10.65 12.95
CA GLY A 77 -3.97 -9.43 12.53
C GLY A 77 -3.41 -8.75 11.28
N PHE A 78 -4.07 -8.95 10.14
CA PHE A 78 -3.75 -8.28 8.86
C PHE A 78 -4.25 -6.85 8.83
N TYR A 79 -3.52 -5.94 9.46
CA TYR A 79 -3.81 -4.53 9.37
C TYR A 79 -2.79 -3.83 8.46
N PHE A 80 -3.23 -2.85 7.66
CA PHE A 80 -2.34 -2.05 6.81
C PHE A 80 -2.57 -0.56 7.03
N GLU A 81 -1.51 0.22 6.90
CA GLU A 81 -1.59 1.68 6.98
C GLU A 81 -2.33 2.28 5.78
N GLN A 82 -2.95 3.43 6.02
CA GLN A 82 -3.48 4.31 4.99
C GLN A 82 -2.81 5.69 5.05
N PRO A 83 -2.89 6.48 3.97
CA PRO A 83 -2.39 7.86 3.96
C PRO A 83 -3.06 8.75 5.00
N ASP A 84 -4.32 8.48 5.33
CA ASP A 84 -5.03 9.13 6.43
C ASP A 84 -4.62 8.42 7.73
N PRO A 85 -3.87 9.10 8.63
CA PRO A 85 -3.38 8.47 9.86
C PRO A 85 -4.52 8.11 10.81
N ASN A 86 -5.75 8.61 10.62
CA ASN A 86 -6.90 8.23 11.43
C ASN A 86 -7.61 6.98 10.89
N LYS A 87 -7.07 6.34 9.84
CA LYS A 87 -7.64 5.15 9.22
C LYS A 87 -6.61 4.04 9.08
N TYR A 88 -7.12 2.84 8.94
CA TYR A 88 -6.36 1.63 8.68
C TYR A 88 -7.20 0.65 7.89
N ILE A 89 -6.56 -0.27 7.20
CA ILE A 89 -7.22 -1.40 6.56
C ILE A 89 -7.18 -2.56 7.53
N GLN A 90 -8.28 -3.28 7.66
CA GLN A 90 -8.37 -4.56 8.34
C GLN A 90 -8.73 -5.64 7.32
N CYS A 91 -8.00 -6.76 7.33
CA CYS A 91 -8.37 -7.93 6.53
C CYS A 91 -8.93 -9.05 7.39
N ASN A 92 -9.79 -9.88 6.79
CA ASN A 92 -10.15 -11.19 7.37
C ASN A 92 -9.30 -12.33 6.77
N ASN A 93 -9.52 -13.54 7.28
CA ASN A 93 -8.83 -14.78 6.89
C ASN A 93 -9.14 -15.28 5.47
N VAL A 94 -10.06 -14.64 4.74
CA VAL A 94 -10.39 -14.97 3.35
C VAL A 94 -10.02 -13.84 2.38
N GLY A 95 -9.21 -12.87 2.82
CA GLY A 95 -8.73 -11.77 1.97
C GLY A 95 -9.75 -10.64 1.74
N THR A 96 -10.83 -10.59 2.51
CA THR A 96 -11.76 -9.44 2.48
C THR A 96 -11.15 -8.25 3.20
N CYS A 97 -11.23 -7.09 2.56
CA CYS A 97 -10.72 -5.81 3.05
C CYS A 97 -11.81 -4.94 3.65
N TYR A 98 -11.50 -4.28 4.76
CA TYR A 98 -12.35 -3.29 5.40
C TYR A 98 -11.57 -2.02 5.70
N ASP A 99 -12.03 -0.87 5.21
CA ASP A 99 -11.52 0.43 5.64
C ASP A 99 -12.08 0.73 7.05
N LYS A 100 -11.20 0.97 8.00
CA LYS A 100 -11.53 1.22 9.41
C LYS A 100 -11.00 2.57 9.86
N HIS A 101 -11.66 3.14 10.85
CA HIS A 101 -11.27 4.39 11.48
C HIS A 101 -10.76 4.13 12.90
N CYS A 102 -9.73 4.86 13.27
CA CYS A 102 -9.34 5.01 14.66
C CYS A 102 -10.40 5.82 15.43
N GLY A 103 -10.43 5.59 16.75
CA GLY A 103 -11.21 6.43 17.66
C GLY A 103 -10.78 7.90 17.55
N GLN A 104 -11.67 8.82 17.95
CA GLN A 104 -11.42 10.26 17.84
C GLN A 104 -10.09 10.66 18.51
N GLY A 105 -9.22 11.33 17.76
CA GLY A 105 -7.91 11.78 18.25
C GLY A 105 -6.81 10.71 18.29
N LEU A 106 -7.11 9.48 17.87
CA LEU A 106 -6.14 8.40 17.75
C LEU A 106 -5.65 8.25 16.31
N VAL A 107 -4.38 7.91 16.17
CA VAL A 107 -3.71 7.64 14.88
C VAL A 107 -3.22 6.21 14.82
N TRP A 108 -3.28 5.61 13.64
CA TRP A 108 -2.78 4.28 13.35
C TRP A 108 -1.25 4.28 13.23
N LYS A 109 -0.60 3.25 13.79
CA LYS A 109 0.83 2.98 13.60
C LYS A 109 1.07 1.50 13.34
N GLN A 110 1.68 1.15 12.20
CA GLN A 110 2.03 -0.24 11.87
C GLN A 110 3.15 -0.81 12.75
N ALA A 111 4.05 0.05 13.24
CA ALA A 111 5.24 -0.36 13.99
C ALA A 111 4.94 -0.89 15.41
N ALA A 112 3.72 -0.68 15.94
CA ALA A 112 3.30 -1.40 17.14
C ALA A 112 3.19 -2.88 16.75
N LYS A 113 3.79 -3.82 17.49
CA LYS A 113 3.86 -5.27 17.16
C LYS A 113 2.50 -5.99 16.99
N ALA A 114 1.39 -5.27 16.97
CA ALA A 114 0.04 -5.75 16.64
C ALA A 114 -0.73 -4.82 15.66
N GLY A 115 -0.15 -3.70 15.23
CA GLY A 115 -0.89 -2.58 14.64
C GLY A 115 -1.86 -1.96 15.65
N GLY A 116 -2.00 -0.64 15.70
CA GLY A 116 -2.96 -0.06 16.62
C GLY A 116 -3.18 1.43 16.49
N CYS A 117 -4.38 1.84 16.89
CA CYS A 117 -4.73 3.23 17.09
C CYS A 117 -4.24 3.68 18.47
N GLY A 118 -3.39 4.70 18.52
CA GLY A 118 -2.88 5.29 19.75
C GLY A 118 -2.80 6.81 19.63
N TYR A 119 -2.47 7.49 20.73
CA TYR A 119 -2.18 8.92 20.65
C TYR A 119 -0.90 9.17 19.82
N PRO A 120 -0.83 10.29 19.08
CA PRO A 120 0.29 10.64 18.21
C PRO A 120 1.66 10.59 18.88
#